data_AF-A0A0F9TLY9-F1
#
_entry.id   AF-A0A0F9TLY9-F1
#
_cell.length_a   1.000
_cell.length_b   1.000
_cell.length_c   1.000
_cell.angle_alpha   90.00
_cell.angle_beta   90.00
_cell.angle_gamma   90.00
#
_symmetry.space_group_name_H-M   'P 1'
#
loop_
_entity.id
_entity.type
_entity.pdbx_description
1 polymer ?
#
loop_
_entity_poly.entity_id
_entity_poly.type
_entity_poly.pdbx_seq_one_letter_code
_entity_poly.pdbx_strand_id
1 'polypeptide(L)'
;MLNINNYYKWYFIPKIKFNIIKYTKNRETALITSNKKITLRMLKIHSVQHIDFHLKHLNWFTNKWNMYYSLAEYNEGIPNQKFNLAKRDNSQWRKDHWQSMKGYDLLIDVDASQHFEIDHAKKSTINICNRLLKNDIDFDIRFSGCGFHIIVPYSYFAASKYSFDPNDDLSVYSAYSLIAKKFSSKFSEMIDTNLNDSRRLCKIPYSLAIYDKNIYVCCPLDYGQLIKFNLEDYTPENIIKWLDDKHRMKM
;
A
#
# COMPACT_ATOMS: atom_id res chain seq x y z
N MET A 1 7.80 9.72 22.86
CA MET A 1 6.60 9.03 22.33
C MET A 1 5.81 10.01 21.47
N LEU A 2 5.62 9.69 20.20
CA LEU A 2 4.62 10.29 19.34
C LEU A 2 3.25 9.94 19.90
N ASN A 3 2.69 10.87 20.68
CA ASN A 3 1.29 10.83 21.03
C ASN A 3 0.46 10.99 19.73
N ILE A 4 -0.75 10.43 19.70
CA ILE A 4 -1.74 10.62 18.63
C ILE A 4 -2.00 12.10 18.28
N ASN A 5 -1.68 13.03 19.19
CA ASN A 5 -1.77 14.47 18.94
C ASN A 5 -0.61 15.05 18.10
N ASN A 6 0.49 14.31 17.91
CA ASN A 6 1.69 14.75 17.20
C ASN A 6 2.14 13.81 16.07
N TYR A 7 1.32 12.83 15.70
CA TYR A 7 1.63 11.82 14.68
C TYR A 7 2.11 12.43 13.35
N TYR A 8 1.60 13.61 12.97
CA TYR A 8 1.98 14.29 11.72
C TYR A 8 3.49 14.55 11.62
N LYS A 9 4.19 14.72 12.76
CA LYS A 9 5.65 14.96 12.80
C LYS A 9 6.43 13.82 12.14
N TRP A 10 5.86 12.62 12.12
CA TRP A 10 6.40 11.47 11.39
C TRP A 10 6.76 11.79 9.94
N TYR A 11 5.86 12.47 9.23
CA TYR A 11 6.01 12.76 7.81
C TYR A 11 6.96 13.94 7.54
N PHE A 12 7.42 14.65 8.59
CA PHE A 12 8.44 15.70 8.46
C PHE A 12 9.88 15.13 8.53
N ILE A 13 10.04 13.87 8.94
CA ILE A 13 11.36 13.23 9.07
C ILE A 13 11.93 12.91 7.67
N PRO A 14 13.13 13.43 7.30
CA PRO A 14 13.66 13.27 5.94
C PRO A 14 13.79 11.81 5.48
N LYS A 15 14.32 10.92 6.34
CA LYS A 15 14.45 9.48 6.01
C LYS A 15 13.10 8.80 5.73
N ILE A 16 12.03 9.23 6.40
CA ILE A 16 10.67 8.72 6.14
C ILE A 16 10.19 9.18 4.78
N LYS A 17 10.35 10.47 4.45
CA LYS A 17 9.99 11.00 3.13
C LYS A 17 10.69 10.27 2.00
N PHE A 18 12.00 10.08 2.11
CA PHE A 18 12.78 9.37 1.10
C PHE A 18 12.30 7.93 0.92
N ASN A 19 12.01 7.21 2.02
CA ASN A 19 11.51 5.85 1.92
C ASN A 19 10.10 5.78 1.32
N ILE A 20 9.20 6.71 1.65
CA ILE A 20 7.86 6.80 1.02
C ILE A 20 7.99 6.96 -0.51
N ILE A 21 8.87 7.86 -0.98
CA ILE A 21 9.03 8.19 -2.40
C ILE A 21 9.46 6.98 -3.24
N LYS A 22 10.26 6.07 -2.67
CA LYS A 22 10.68 4.84 -3.35
C LYS A 22 9.49 4.03 -3.86
N TYR A 23 8.38 4.04 -3.14
CA TYR A 23 7.18 3.24 -3.47
C TYR A 23 6.11 4.00 -4.23
N THR A 24 6.14 5.34 -4.23
CA THR A 24 5.11 6.17 -4.86
C THR A 24 5.49 6.69 -6.23
N LYS A 25 6.76 6.56 -6.64
CA LYS A 25 7.21 6.96 -7.97
C LYS A 25 6.36 6.28 -9.04
N ASN A 26 5.86 7.07 -9.99
CA ASN A 26 5.00 6.60 -11.07
C ASN A 26 3.75 5.84 -10.61
N ARG A 27 3.23 6.18 -9.43
CA ARG A 27 1.95 5.68 -8.91
C ARG A 27 1.10 6.82 -8.41
N GLU A 28 -0.21 6.62 -8.50
CA GLU A 28 -1.17 7.50 -7.81
C GLU A 28 -1.00 7.32 -6.32
N THR A 29 -1.02 8.43 -5.57
CA THR A 29 -1.16 8.41 -4.11
C THR A 29 -2.55 8.88 -3.71
N ALA A 30 -3.08 8.27 -2.66
CA ALA A 30 -4.32 8.63 -2.00
C ALA A 30 -4.12 8.83 -0.50
N LEU A 31 -4.92 9.70 0.09
CA LEU A 31 -5.00 9.93 1.53
C LEU A 31 -6.41 9.59 1.98
N ILE A 32 -6.51 8.78 3.03
CA ILE A 32 -7.79 8.36 3.59
C ILE A 32 -7.73 8.64 5.09
N THR A 33 -8.73 9.35 5.61
CA THR A 33 -8.82 9.56 7.05
C THR A 33 -9.04 8.23 7.78
N SER A 34 -8.56 8.10 9.01
CA SER A 34 -8.78 6.89 9.85
C SER A 34 -10.25 6.49 9.98
N ASN A 35 -11.16 7.46 10.04
CA ASN A 35 -12.62 7.24 10.05
C ASN A 35 -13.24 7.01 8.64
N LYS A 36 -12.42 6.95 7.59
CA LYS A 36 -12.78 6.77 6.18
C LYS A 36 -13.78 7.78 5.59
N LYS A 37 -14.08 8.89 6.31
CA LYS A 37 -15.03 9.91 5.85
C LYS A 37 -14.49 10.79 4.74
N ILE A 38 -13.18 11.02 4.69
CA ILE A 38 -12.55 11.87 3.68
C ILE A 38 -11.50 11.06 2.94
N THR A 39 -11.62 11.08 1.61
CA THR A 39 -10.68 10.42 0.70
C THR A 39 -10.20 11.43 -0.33
N LEU A 40 -8.88 11.61 -0.41
CA LEU A 40 -8.21 12.43 -1.42
C LEU A 40 -7.43 11.50 -2.34
N ARG A 41 -7.75 11.48 -3.63
CA ARG A 41 -7.11 10.63 -4.64
C ARG A 41 -6.27 11.42 -5.62
N MET A 42 -5.63 10.76 -6.57
CA MET A 42 -4.93 11.38 -7.70
C MET A 42 -3.83 12.37 -7.25
N LEU A 43 -3.14 12.06 -6.15
CA LEU A 43 -2.05 12.89 -5.65
C LEU A 43 -0.72 12.40 -6.24
N LYS A 44 0.08 13.36 -6.71
CA LYS A 44 1.46 13.13 -7.12
C LYS A 44 2.36 13.26 -5.90
N ILE A 45 3.01 12.17 -5.49
CA ILE A 45 4.00 12.15 -4.41
C ILE A 45 5.28 11.50 -4.93
N HIS A 46 5.89 12.10 -5.97
CA HIS A 46 7.06 11.52 -6.64
C HIS A 46 8.40 12.15 -6.19
N SER A 47 8.34 13.07 -5.23
CA SER A 47 9.50 13.77 -4.68
C SER A 47 9.22 14.26 -3.26
N VAL A 48 10.26 14.67 -2.54
CA VAL A 48 10.16 15.22 -1.18
C VAL A 48 9.35 16.51 -1.18
N GLN A 49 9.55 17.35 -2.20
CA GLN A 49 8.83 18.61 -2.37
C GLN A 49 7.33 18.38 -2.56
N HIS A 50 6.93 17.30 -3.23
CA HIS A 50 5.51 16.94 -3.32
C HIS A 50 4.92 16.59 -1.95
N ILE A 51 5.64 15.82 -1.12
CA ILE A 51 5.19 15.53 0.26
C ILE A 51 5.01 16.84 1.02
N ASP A 52 6.03 17.70 1.03
CA ASP A 52 6.00 18.98 1.75
C ASP A 52 4.88 19.89 1.28
N PHE A 53 4.64 19.94 -0.03
CA PHE A 53 3.52 20.66 -0.61
C PHE A 53 2.17 20.14 -0.06
N HIS A 54 1.93 18.82 -0.08
CA HIS A 54 0.66 18.26 0.41
C HIS A 54 0.50 18.40 1.92
N LEU A 55 1.57 18.20 2.71
CA LEU A 55 1.55 18.41 4.16
C LEU A 55 1.11 19.84 4.52
N LYS A 56 1.59 20.84 3.77
CA LYS A 56 1.26 22.26 3.98
C LYS A 56 -0.18 22.60 3.63
N HIS A 57 -0.73 22.02 2.56
CA HIS A 57 -2.01 22.46 1.98
C HIS A 57 -3.23 21.58 2.33
N LEU A 58 -3.03 20.38 2.89
CA LEU A 58 -4.13 19.42 3.16
C LEU A 58 -4.53 19.33 4.64
N ASN A 59 -4.24 20.36 5.43
CA ASN A 59 -4.53 20.41 6.86
C ASN A 59 -4.10 19.11 7.58
N TRP A 60 -2.89 18.66 7.31
CA TRP A 60 -2.41 17.36 7.80
C TRP A 60 -2.38 17.27 9.33
N PHE A 61 -2.29 18.43 10.00
CA PHE A 61 -2.30 18.53 11.45
C PHE A 61 -3.66 18.19 12.08
N THR A 62 -4.77 18.41 11.36
CA THR A 62 -6.12 18.22 11.91
C THR A 62 -6.72 16.86 11.57
N ASN A 63 -6.37 16.31 10.41
CA ASN A 63 -6.98 15.09 9.88
C ASN A 63 -6.04 13.90 9.98
N LYS A 64 -6.40 12.87 10.75
CA LYS A 64 -5.64 11.60 10.89
C LYS A 64 -5.54 10.83 9.57
N TRP A 65 -4.58 11.19 8.72
CA TRP A 65 -4.37 10.63 7.39
C TRP A 65 -3.55 9.34 7.41
N ASN A 66 -4.07 8.32 6.72
CA ASN A 66 -3.32 7.16 6.26
C ASN A 66 -3.01 7.35 4.77
N MET A 67 -1.80 7.02 4.33
CA MET A 67 -1.39 7.17 2.93
C MET A 67 -1.41 5.83 2.21
N TYR A 68 -1.93 5.84 0.98
CA TYR A 68 -2.03 4.68 0.11
C TYR A 68 -1.49 5.02 -1.28
N TYR A 69 -1.02 4.04 -2.01
CA TYR A 69 -0.71 4.19 -3.43
C TYR A 69 -1.58 3.24 -4.28
N SER A 70 -1.72 3.52 -5.57
CA SER A 70 -2.38 2.63 -6.53
C SER A 70 -1.51 1.46 -6.97
N LEU A 71 -2.10 0.27 -7.07
CA LEU A 71 -1.43 -0.90 -7.66
C LEU A 71 -1.09 -0.70 -9.15
N ALA A 72 -1.73 0.28 -9.80
CA ALA A 72 -1.39 0.74 -11.13
C ALA A 72 -0.07 1.50 -11.16
N GLU A 73 0.81 1.14 -12.09
CA GLU A 73 2.04 1.85 -12.41
C GLU A 73 1.95 2.49 -13.79
N TYR A 74 2.55 3.67 -13.96
CA TYR A 74 2.51 4.45 -15.20
C TYR A 74 3.90 4.62 -15.83
N ASN A 75 3.96 4.81 -17.14
CA ASN A 75 5.23 5.08 -17.85
C ASN A 75 5.81 6.46 -17.49
N GLU A 76 5.00 7.51 -17.56
CA GLU A 76 5.45 8.91 -17.49
C GLU A 76 4.94 9.64 -16.23
N GLY A 77 4.66 8.88 -15.18
CA GLY A 77 3.99 9.38 -13.99
C GLY A 77 2.48 9.41 -14.15
N ILE A 78 1.79 9.92 -13.13
CA ILE A 78 0.33 9.93 -13.13
C ILE A 78 -0.20 11.03 -14.05
N PRO A 79 -1.34 10.83 -14.75
CA PRO A 79 -1.97 11.88 -15.52
C PRO A 79 -2.18 13.15 -14.70
N ASN A 80 -1.84 14.31 -15.28
CA ASN A 80 -1.97 15.60 -14.60
C ASN A 80 -3.44 15.89 -14.25
N GLN A 81 -3.67 16.43 -13.06
CA GLN A 81 -5.00 16.77 -12.57
C GLN A 81 -5.02 18.15 -11.91
N LYS A 82 -6.20 18.77 -11.88
CA LYS A 82 -6.40 20.03 -11.16
C LYS A 82 -6.25 19.81 -9.66
N PHE A 83 -5.52 20.71 -8.98
CA PHE A 83 -5.34 20.64 -7.54
C PHE A 83 -6.65 20.87 -6.78
N ASN A 84 -7.46 21.83 -7.24
CA ASN A 84 -8.78 22.08 -6.66
C ASN A 84 -9.67 20.84 -6.86
N LEU A 85 -9.92 20.13 -5.77
CA LEU A 85 -10.66 18.87 -5.74
C LEU A 85 -12.06 19.01 -6.37
N ALA A 86 -12.74 20.14 -6.13
CA ALA A 86 -14.07 20.40 -6.67
C ALA A 86 -14.08 20.64 -8.18
N LYS A 87 -12.91 20.92 -8.79
CA LYS A 87 -12.74 21.16 -10.22
C LYS A 87 -12.17 19.95 -10.97
N ARG A 88 -11.98 18.81 -10.32
CA ARG A 88 -11.42 17.61 -10.97
C ARG A 88 -12.46 16.94 -11.86
N ASP A 89 -12.03 16.60 -13.07
CA ASP A 89 -12.83 15.81 -13.99
C ASP A 89 -12.51 14.31 -13.79
N ASN A 90 -13.29 13.69 -12.90
CA ASN A 90 -13.18 12.26 -12.62
C ASN A 90 -13.62 11.40 -13.81
N SER A 91 -14.34 11.95 -14.79
CA SER A 91 -14.78 11.19 -15.96
C SER A 91 -13.63 11.04 -16.96
N GLN A 92 -12.92 12.14 -17.24
CA GLN A 92 -11.74 12.12 -18.10
C GLN A 92 -10.62 11.30 -17.47
N TRP A 93 -10.35 11.50 -16.17
CA TRP A 93 -9.31 10.73 -15.49
C TRP A 93 -9.56 9.21 -15.57
N ARG A 94 -10.81 8.76 -15.46
CA ARG A 94 -11.14 7.33 -15.56
C ARG A 94 -10.83 6.76 -16.94
N LYS A 95 -10.95 7.55 -18.01
CA LYS A 95 -10.58 7.15 -19.37
C LYS A 95 -9.06 7.12 -19.54
N ASP A 96 -8.39 8.17 -19.09
CA ASP A 96 -6.93 8.32 -19.26
C ASP A 96 -6.13 7.34 -18.38
N HIS A 97 -6.69 6.98 -17.21
CA HIS A 97 -6.01 6.19 -16.20
C HIS A 97 -5.52 4.85 -16.77
N TRP A 98 -6.42 4.01 -17.27
CA TRP A 98 -6.03 2.66 -17.69
C TRP A 98 -5.25 2.65 -19.01
N GLN A 99 -5.45 3.66 -19.86
CA GLN A 99 -4.70 3.82 -21.11
C GLN A 99 -3.23 4.20 -20.88
N SER A 100 -2.94 4.88 -19.78
CA SER A 100 -1.58 5.29 -19.41
C SER A 100 -0.85 4.29 -18.50
N MET A 101 -1.54 3.23 -18.08
CA MET A 101 -0.95 2.18 -17.25
C MET A 101 0.06 1.35 -18.05
N LYS A 102 1.20 1.08 -17.43
CA LYS A 102 2.17 0.10 -17.94
C LYS A 102 2.08 -1.25 -17.22
N GLY A 103 1.46 -1.26 -16.04
CA GLY A 103 1.44 -2.42 -15.16
C GLY A 103 0.42 -2.25 -14.05
N TYR A 104 -0.02 -3.39 -13.52
CA TYR A 104 -0.92 -3.46 -12.38
C TYR A 104 -0.52 -4.65 -11.51
N ASP A 105 -0.02 -4.38 -10.31
CA ASP A 105 0.49 -5.44 -9.42
C ASP A 105 -0.66 -6.24 -8.79
N LEU A 106 -0.44 -7.53 -8.57
CA LEU A 106 -1.36 -8.34 -7.80
C LEU A 106 -1.16 -8.05 -6.31
N LEU A 107 -2.24 -7.69 -5.62
CA LEU A 107 -2.27 -7.58 -4.16
C LEU A 107 -3.06 -8.75 -3.57
N ILE A 108 -2.43 -9.45 -2.64
CA ILE A 108 -3.10 -10.38 -1.73
C ILE A 108 -3.11 -9.71 -0.35
N ASP A 109 -4.29 -9.36 0.13
CA ASP A 109 -4.50 -8.64 1.39
C ASP A 109 -5.02 -9.63 2.43
N VAL A 110 -4.21 -9.92 3.44
CA VAL A 110 -4.54 -10.80 4.56
C VAL A 110 -4.90 -9.94 5.76
N ASP A 111 -6.20 -9.76 6.01
CA ASP A 111 -6.70 -8.87 7.06
C ASP A 111 -6.90 -9.62 8.37
N ALA A 112 -6.25 -9.17 9.43
CA ALA A 112 -6.47 -9.73 10.76
C ALA A 112 -7.83 -9.30 11.33
N SER A 113 -8.55 -8.32 10.76
CA SER A 113 -9.73 -7.65 11.32
C SER A 113 -9.47 -6.94 12.66
N GLN A 114 -8.91 -7.65 13.65
CA GLN A 114 -8.47 -7.14 14.93
C GLN A 114 -7.02 -7.56 15.25
N HIS A 115 -6.32 -6.76 16.07
CA HIS A 115 -4.91 -7.03 16.37
C HIS A 115 -4.65 -8.36 17.09
N PHE A 116 -5.62 -8.92 17.82
CA PHE A 116 -5.42 -10.22 18.48
C PHE A 116 -5.37 -11.39 17.50
N GLU A 117 -5.83 -11.20 16.26
CA GLU A 117 -5.82 -12.21 15.20
C GLU A 117 -4.57 -12.10 14.32
N ILE A 118 -3.63 -11.19 14.63
CA ILE A 118 -2.47 -10.91 13.79
C ILE A 118 -1.56 -12.14 13.60
N ASP A 119 -1.48 -13.02 14.59
CA ASP A 119 -0.72 -14.27 14.49
C ASP A 119 -1.36 -15.25 13.50
N HIS A 120 -2.70 -15.27 13.41
CA HIS A 120 -3.40 -16.05 12.41
C HIS A 120 -3.15 -15.49 11.00
N ALA A 121 -3.27 -14.17 10.83
CA ALA A 121 -2.94 -13.49 9.57
C ALA A 121 -1.48 -13.74 9.15
N LYS A 122 -0.54 -13.72 10.10
CA LYS A 122 0.88 -14.04 9.89
C LYS A 122 1.06 -15.46 9.37
N LYS A 123 0.44 -16.46 10.00
CA LYS A 123 0.51 -17.87 9.58
C LYS A 123 -0.01 -18.05 8.14
N SER A 124 -1.14 -17.42 7.83
CA SER A 124 -1.73 -17.43 6.49
C SER A 124 -0.80 -16.79 5.46
N THR A 125 -0.20 -15.65 5.80
CA THR A 125 0.79 -14.95 4.98
C THR A 125 2.01 -15.84 4.70
N ILE A 126 2.55 -16.53 5.71
CA ILE A 126 3.67 -17.47 5.56
C ILE A 126 3.32 -18.60 4.58
N ASN A 127 2.13 -19.18 4.68
CA ASN A 127 1.69 -20.25 3.77
C ASN A 127 1.62 -19.79 2.31
N ILE A 128 1.11 -18.57 2.07
CA ILE A 128 1.06 -17.97 0.74
C ILE A 128 2.47 -17.70 0.22
N CYS A 129 3.35 -17.12 1.04
CA CYS A 129 4.75 -16.86 0.69
C CYS A 129 5.48 -18.15 0.30
N ASN A 130 5.35 -19.21 1.11
CA ASN A 130 5.92 -20.53 0.79
C ASN A 130 5.41 -21.07 -0.55
N ARG A 131 4.12 -20.86 -0.85
CA ARG A 131 3.57 -21.26 -2.15
C ARG A 131 4.20 -20.48 -3.30
N LEU A 132 4.34 -19.15 -3.17
CA LEU A 132 4.94 -18.30 -4.19
C LEU A 132 6.42 -18.65 -4.41
N LEU A 133 7.21 -18.76 -3.33
CA LEU A 133 8.62 -19.19 -3.36
C LEU A 133 8.79 -20.54 -4.06
N LYS A 134 7.91 -21.52 -3.78
CA LYS A 134 7.96 -22.85 -4.43
C LYS A 134 7.74 -22.80 -5.96
N ASN A 135 7.13 -21.74 -6.49
CA ASN A 135 6.97 -21.57 -7.94
C ASN A 135 7.91 -20.48 -8.50
N ASP A 136 8.96 -20.11 -7.77
CA ASP A 136 9.93 -19.10 -8.19
C ASP A 136 9.28 -17.74 -8.55
N ILE A 137 8.31 -17.32 -7.75
CA ILE A 137 7.64 -16.01 -7.89
C ILE A 137 8.15 -15.07 -6.81
N ASP A 138 8.73 -13.94 -7.22
CA ASP A 138 9.10 -12.84 -6.31
C ASP A 138 7.88 -12.06 -5.84
N PHE A 139 7.98 -11.52 -4.63
CA PHE A 139 6.94 -10.71 -4.01
C PHE A 139 7.51 -9.79 -2.94
N ASP A 140 6.81 -8.68 -2.68
CA ASP A 140 7.01 -7.85 -1.49
C ASP A 140 6.05 -8.30 -0.38
N ILE A 141 6.55 -8.39 0.85
CA ILE A 141 5.71 -8.56 2.05
C ILE A 141 5.65 -7.24 2.80
N ARG A 142 4.49 -6.89 3.32
CA ARG A 142 4.32 -5.68 4.13
C ARG A 142 3.39 -5.91 5.28
N PHE A 143 3.77 -5.46 6.46
CA PHE A 143 2.82 -5.27 7.54
C PHE A 143 1.97 -4.03 7.25
N SER A 144 0.64 -4.16 7.26
CA SER A 144 -0.28 -3.09 6.90
C SER A 144 -0.80 -2.28 8.09
N GLY A 145 -0.45 -2.66 9.32
CA GLY A 145 -0.96 -2.08 10.57
C GLY A 145 -1.94 -2.99 11.32
N CYS A 146 -2.71 -3.83 10.61
CA CYS A 146 -3.62 -4.82 11.21
C CYS A 146 -3.79 -6.03 10.28
N GLY A 147 -2.69 -6.45 9.64
CA GLY A 147 -2.69 -7.50 8.64
C GLY A 147 -1.42 -7.44 7.80
N PHE A 148 -1.41 -8.18 6.71
CA PHE A 148 -0.26 -8.25 5.81
C PHE A 148 -0.69 -8.11 4.36
N HIS A 149 0.13 -7.40 3.58
CA HIS A 149 0.01 -7.35 2.13
C HIS A 149 1.13 -8.19 1.51
N ILE A 150 0.78 -9.00 0.53
CA ILE A 150 1.72 -9.66 -0.37
C ILE A 150 1.50 -9.06 -1.75
N ILE A 151 2.54 -8.49 -2.35
CA ILE A 151 2.45 -7.80 -3.64
C ILE A 151 3.32 -8.53 -4.63
N VAL A 152 2.70 -9.09 -5.68
CA VAL A 152 3.41 -9.74 -6.78
C VAL A 152 3.52 -8.75 -7.93
N PRO A 153 4.74 -8.40 -8.39
CA PRO A 153 4.94 -7.45 -9.47
C PRO A 153 4.21 -7.86 -10.75
N TYR A 154 3.63 -6.88 -11.46
CA TYR A 154 2.92 -7.12 -12.72
C TYR A 154 3.78 -7.82 -13.79
N SER A 155 5.11 -7.73 -13.70
CA SER A 155 6.04 -8.38 -14.65
C SER A 155 5.90 -9.91 -14.69
N TYR A 156 5.35 -10.53 -13.64
CA TYR A 156 5.04 -11.97 -13.62
C TYR A 156 3.81 -12.34 -14.46
N PHE A 157 2.93 -11.37 -14.69
CA PHE A 157 1.69 -11.55 -15.44
C PHE A 157 1.89 -10.85 -16.78
N ALA A 158 2.43 -11.58 -17.77
CA ALA A 158 2.74 -11.05 -19.10
C ALA A 158 1.68 -10.01 -19.55
N ALA A 159 2.05 -8.73 -19.55
CA ALA A 159 1.12 -7.62 -19.71
C ALA A 159 0.37 -7.65 -21.05
N SER A 160 0.87 -8.43 -22.02
CA SER A 160 0.20 -8.67 -23.30
C SER A 160 -1.03 -9.56 -23.23
N LYS A 161 -1.26 -10.28 -22.11
CA LYS A 161 -2.38 -11.23 -21.99
C LYS A 161 -3.66 -10.64 -21.40
N TYR A 162 -3.57 -9.54 -20.67
CA TYR A 162 -4.70 -8.99 -19.92
C TYR A 162 -4.89 -7.51 -20.21
N SER A 163 -6.15 -7.12 -20.40
CA SER A 163 -6.53 -5.73 -20.60
C SER A 163 -6.51 -4.94 -19.29
N PHE A 164 -6.20 -3.65 -19.36
CA PHE A 164 -6.40 -2.72 -18.24
C PHE A 164 -7.79 -2.06 -18.26
N ASP A 165 -8.58 -2.25 -19.32
CA ASP A 165 -9.97 -1.80 -19.36
C ASP A 165 -10.81 -2.65 -18.39
N PRO A 166 -11.43 -2.06 -17.36
CA PRO A 166 -12.23 -2.81 -16.39
C PRO A 166 -13.51 -3.43 -16.99
N ASN A 167 -13.91 -3.05 -18.20
CA ASN A 167 -15.08 -3.63 -18.87
C ASN A 167 -14.71 -4.81 -19.79
N ASP A 168 -13.42 -5.13 -19.92
CA ASP A 168 -12.96 -6.28 -20.69
C ASP A 168 -13.09 -7.57 -19.86
N ASP A 169 -13.63 -8.62 -20.47
CA ASP A 169 -13.78 -9.95 -19.87
C ASP A 169 -12.42 -10.54 -19.47
N LEU A 170 -11.36 -10.21 -20.23
CA LEU A 170 -9.98 -10.60 -19.98
C LEU A 170 -9.19 -9.47 -19.29
N SER A 171 -9.85 -8.69 -18.44
CA SER A 171 -9.16 -7.67 -17.65
C SER A 171 -8.27 -8.29 -16.57
N VAL A 172 -7.17 -7.60 -16.26
CA VAL A 172 -6.22 -8.00 -15.21
C VAL A 172 -6.90 -8.12 -13.84
N TYR A 173 -7.93 -7.31 -13.59
CA TYR A 173 -8.69 -7.28 -12.35
C TYR A 173 -9.49 -8.57 -12.14
N SER A 174 -10.17 -9.03 -13.20
CA SER A 174 -10.89 -10.31 -13.20
C SER A 174 -9.94 -11.47 -12.94
N ALA A 175 -8.80 -11.50 -13.63
CA ALA A 175 -7.78 -12.53 -13.44
C ALA A 175 -7.24 -12.55 -12.01
N TYR A 176 -6.93 -11.39 -11.43
CA TYR A 176 -6.40 -11.28 -10.07
C TYR A 176 -7.45 -11.62 -9.01
N SER A 177 -8.73 -11.28 -9.23
CA SER A 177 -9.83 -11.72 -8.36
C SER A 177 -9.91 -13.25 -8.30
N LEU A 178 -9.78 -13.93 -9.44
CA LEU A 178 -9.75 -15.40 -9.48
C LEU A 178 -8.55 -15.98 -8.73
N ILE A 179 -7.37 -15.36 -8.85
CA ILE A 179 -6.17 -15.77 -8.12
C ILE A 179 -6.39 -15.59 -6.61
N ALA A 180 -6.87 -14.42 -6.16
CA ALA A 180 -7.16 -14.15 -4.76
C ALA A 180 -8.19 -15.14 -4.17
N LYS A 181 -9.25 -15.47 -4.91
CA LYS A 181 -10.24 -16.50 -4.52
C LYS A 181 -9.61 -17.88 -4.37
N LYS A 182 -8.72 -18.28 -5.28
CA LYS A 182 -7.98 -19.55 -5.16
C LYS A 182 -7.10 -19.57 -3.92
N PHE A 183 -6.36 -18.49 -3.65
CA PHE A 183 -5.58 -18.38 -2.43
C PHE A 183 -6.47 -18.42 -1.19
N SER A 184 -7.60 -17.71 -1.20
CA SER A 184 -8.53 -17.68 -0.07
C SER A 184 -9.06 -19.07 0.26
N SER A 185 -9.58 -19.78 -0.76
CA SER A 185 -10.10 -21.15 -0.60
C SER A 185 -9.07 -22.17 -0.09
N LYS A 186 -7.77 -21.92 -0.32
CA LYS A 186 -6.70 -22.88 -0.01
C LYS A 186 -5.96 -22.56 1.28
N PHE A 187 -5.80 -21.28 1.61
CA PHE A 187 -4.89 -20.85 2.67
C PHE A 187 -5.56 -20.11 3.81
N SER A 188 -6.56 -19.26 3.53
CA SER A 188 -7.26 -18.50 4.58
C SER A 188 -8.46 -17.70 4.07
N GLU A 189 -9.54 -17.73 4.82
CA GLU A 189 -10.70 -16.86 4.73
C GLU A 189 -10.38 -15.37 5.01
N MET A 190 -9.24 -15.08 5.64
CA MET A 190 -8.76 -13.71 5.92
C MET A 190 -8.31 -12.95 4.66
N ILE A 191 -8.21 -13.65 3.52
CA ILE A 191 -7.84 -13.02 2.25
C ILE A 191 -9.05 -12.30 1.70
N ASP A 192 -8.95 -10.97 1.57
CA ASP A 192 -10.01 -10.20 0.95
C ASP A 192 -10.02 -10.42 -0.57
N THR A 193 -11.10 -11.01 -1.05
CA THR A 193 -11.28 -11.42 -2.45
C THR A 193 -11.96 -10.35 -3.31
N ASN A 194 -12.49 -9.30 -2.69
CA ASN A 194 -13.22 -8.21 -3.37
C ASN A 194 -12.29 -7.09 -3.85
N LEU A 195 -10.98 -7.30 -3.83
CA LEU A 195 -10.00 -6.22 -3.90
C LEU A 195 -9.42 -5.90 -5.27
N ASN A 196 -9.79 -6.65 -6.30
CA ASN A 196 -9.18 -6.47 -7.60
C ASN A 196 -10.12 -5.62 -8.46
N ASP A 197 -10.09 -4.30 -8.25
CA ASP A 197 -10.70 -3.28 -9.10
C ASP A 197 -9.62 -2.29 -9.61
N SER A 198 -9.89 -1.59 -10.71
CA SER A 198 -8.92 -0.65 -11.32
C SER A 198 -8.44 0.48 -10.40
N ARG A 199 -9.10 0.68 -9.27
CA ARG A 199 -8.85 1.79 -8.35
C ARG A 199 -8.26 1.30 -7.03
N ARG A 200 -7.84 0.03 -6.94
CA ARG A 200 -7.34 -0.55 -5.70
C ARG A 200 -6.12 0.21 -5.19
N LEU A 201 -6.11 0.34 -3.88
CA LEU A 201 -5.10 1.06 -3.12
C LEU A 201 -4.40 0.10 -2.17
N CYS A 202 -3.09 0.24 -2.04
CA CYS A 202 -2.27 -0.43 -1.04
C CYS A 202 -1.67 0.62 -0.10
N LYS A 203 -1.63 0.36 1.20
CA LYS A 203 -0.99 1.27 2.16
C LYS A 203 0.50 1.42 1.81
N ILE A 204 1.00 2.65 1.80
CA ILE A 204 2.39 2.93 1.41
C ILE A 204 3.31 2.48 2.55
N PRO A 205 4.43 1.78 2.27
CA PRO A 205 5.48 1.58 3.24
C PRO A 205 5.92 2.89 3.91
N TYR A 206 6.16 2.83 5.21
CA TYR A 206 6.43 3.95 6.10
C TYR A 206 5.26 4.94 6.27
N SER A 207 4.06 4.64 5.76
CA SER A 207 2.86 5.36 6.18
C SER A 207 2.38 4.87 7.54
N LEU A 208 1.78 5.78 8.31
CA LEU A 208 1.14 5.41 9.58
C LEU A 208 -0.17 4.66 9.33
N ALA A 209 -0.45 3.70 10.20
CA ALA A 209 -1.74 3.06 10.39
C ALA A 209 -2.30 3.54 11.73
N ILE A 210 -3.21 4.50 11.67
CA ILE A 210 -3.73 5.20 12.85
C ILE A 210 -5.05 4.57 13.28
N TYR A 211 -5.04 3.96 14.47
CA TYR A 211 -6.21 3.44 15.18
C TYR A 211 -6.53 4.32 16.39
N ASP A 212 -7.66 4.09 17.07
CA ASP A 212 -8.12 4.96 18.16
C ASP A 212 -7.11 5.08 19.31
N LYS A 213 -6.47 3.96 19.66
CA LYS A 213 -5.51 3.88 20.79
C LYS A 213 -4.08 3.57 20.36
N ASN A 214 -3.88 3.10 19.13
CA ASN A 214 -2.60 2.58 18.67
C ASN A 214 -2.19 3.23 17.34
N ILE A 215 -0.89 3.39 17.16
CA ILE A 215 -0.31 3.84 15.90
C ILE A 215 0.79 2.86 15.54
N TYR A 216 0.67 2.29 14.35
CA TYR A 216 1.70 1.44 13.78
C TYR A 216 2.22 2.05 12.48
N VAL A 217 3.34 1.53 12.01
CA VAL A 217 3.94 1.90 10.74
C VAL A 217 3.74 0.75 9.76
N CYS A 218 3.16 1.05 8.59
CA CYS A 218 3.17 0.12 7.48
C CYS A 218 4.63 -0.16 7.10
N CYS A 219 5.12 -1.38 7.24
CA CYS A 219 6.54 -1.66 7.13
C CYS A 219 6.80 -2.75 6.09
N PRO A 220 7.75 -2.54 5.14
CA PRO A 220 8.16 -3.60 4.24
C PRO A 220 8.95 -4.65 5.05
N LEU A 221 8.69 -5.92 4.77
CA LEU A 221 9.28 -7.06 5.46
C LEU A 221 9.99 -7.97 4.44
N ASP A 222 11.15 -8.49 4.84
CA ASP A 222 11.65 -9.72 4.24
C ASP A 222 10.97 -10.96 4.86
N TYR A 223 11.17 -12.13 4.26
CA TYR A 223 10.55 -13.36 4.73
C TYR A 223 11.01 -13.78 6.14
N GLY A 224 12.27 -13.53 6.50
CA GLY A 224 12.81 -13.80 7.84
C GLY A 224 12.20 -12.88 8.91
N GLN A 225 11.98 -11.61 8.56
CA GLN A 225 11.27 -10.64 9.40
C GLN A 225 9.81 -11.02 9.59
N LEU A 226 9.13 -11.53 8.55
CA LEU A 226 7.77 -12.08 8.70
C LEU A 226 7.74 -13.23 9.71
N ILE A 227 8.67 -14.18 9.65
CA ILE A 227 8.73 -15.31 10.60
C ILE A 227 8.90 -14.81 12.04
N LYS A 228 9.76 -13.80 12.25
CA LYS A 228 10.06 -13.21 13.56
C LYS A 228 9.13 -12.06 13.94
N PHE A 229 8.07 -11.83 13.18
CA PHE A 229 7.19 -10.68 13.37
C PHE A 229 6.60 -10.65 14.79
N ASN A 230 6.70 -9.49 15.43
CA ASN A 230 6.03 -9.10 16.66
C ASN A 230 5.38 -7.71 16.41
N LEU A 231 4.13 -7.51 16.80
CA LEU A 231 3.38 -6.28 16.53
C LEU A 231 4.02 -5.02 17.16
N GLU A 232 4.55 -5.14 18.39
CA GLU A 232 5.06 -4.00 19.18
C GLU A 232 6.31 -3.35 18.55
N ASP A 233 7.02 -4.12 17.75
CA ASP A 233 8.21 -3.71 17.02
C ASP A 233 7.91 -2.68 15.91
N TYR A 234 6.66 -2.59 15.46
CA TYR A 234 6.25 -1.74 14.33
C TYR A 234 5.61 -0.41 14.76
N THR A 235 5.95 0.07 15.95
CA THR A 235 5.60 1.43 16.40
C THR A 235 6.53 2.47 15.78
N PRO A 236 6.09 3.73 15.60
CA PRO A 236 6.93 4.80 15.04
C PRO A 236 8.31 4.93 15.71
N GLU A 237 8.38 4.84 17.04
CA GLU A 237 9.62 4.95 17.81
C GLU A 237 10.61 3.83 17.46
N ASN A 238 10.11 2.61 17.37
CA ASN A 238 10.94 1.44 17.09
C ASN A 238 11.46 1.47 15.65
N ILE A 239 10.60 1.83 14.68
CA ILE A 239 11.03 1.99 13.28
C ILE A 239 12.09 3.08 13.14
N ILE A 240 12.01 4.20 13.87
CA ILE A 240 13.04 5.25 13.80
C ILE A 240 14.39 4.71 14.25
N LYS A 241 14.42 3.99 15.40
CA LYS A 241 15.65 3.35 15.91
C LYS A 241 16.22 2.36 14.91
N TRP A 242 15.36 1.56 14.27
CA TRP A 242 15.80 0.59 13.25
C TRP A 242 16.44 1.28 12.04
N LEU A 243 15.88 2.40 11.58
CA LEU A 243 16.44 3.15 10.46
C LEU A 243 17.76 3.86 10.79
N ASP A 244 18.04 4.11 12.07
CA ASP A 244 19.32 4.69 12.52
C ASP A 244 20.40 3.61 12.74
N ASP A 245 20.00 2.36 12.98
CA ASP A 245 20.90 1.22 13.12
C ASP A 245 21.36 0.69 11.76
N LYS A 246 22.50 1.20 11.28
CA LYS A 246 23.13 0.81 10.00
C LYS A 246 23.37 -0.70 9.88
N HIS A 247 23.49 -1.43 10.98
CA HIS A 247 23.75 -2.87 10.95
C HIS A 247 22.51 -3.71 10.67
N ARG A 248 21.31 -3.18 10.92
CA ARG A 248 20.03 -3.85 10.61
C ARG A 248 19.56 -3.61 9.17
N MET A 249 20.13 -2.62 8.48
CA MET A 249 19.73 -2.24 7.12
C MET A 249 20.44 -3.00 5.99
N LYS A 250 21.13 -4.12 6.27
CA LYS A 250 21.48 -5.07 5.22
C LYS A 250 20.22 -5.85 4.81
N MET A 251 19.29 -5.14 4.17
CA MET A 251 18.14 -5.65 3.43
C MET A 251 18.42 -5.47 1.95
#